data_AF-A0A6P8B9F7-F1
#
_entry.id   AF-A0A6P8B9F7-F1
#
_cell.length_a   1.000
_cell.length_b   1.000
_cell.length_c   1.000
_cell.angle_alpha   90.00
_cell.angle_beta   90.00
_cell.angle_gamma   90.00
#
_symmetry.space_group_name_H-M   'P 1'
#
loop_
_entity.id
_entity.type
_entity.pdbx_description
1 polymer ?
#
loop_
_entity_poly.entity_id
_entity_poly.type
_entity_poly.pdbx_seq_one_letter_code
_entity_poly.pdbx_strand_id
1 'polypeptide(L)'
;MPRYDENDMAAAIADVAQGVPVLRAAKKWHVPRSTLRGRLTGTTPRFITNTSFQKLSVSQETALETWILGQEALGYPPTHSEIRHIAEKVLLASGQPPTLGIKWVQKFLRRYPSLKVHRPRKIDSARIHGATTEVIRKWWPRLQNPTTSAIKPENRWNMDETGIMAGQGSNGLVIGSNFTRSIQRKQPGLREWTSFIECISATGKSLPPLCIFRGKTVQQQWFPSNELQRFEGWKFTATPNGWTDDNTAVEWLKSVFLPMSTPEVAGDPRLLILDGHHSHATPEFMTECFKNNVFIVYLPPHSSHVLQPLDLSVFSVLKSEYRRRLTATGFVTDSTVVGKRLLLQCYYEARGRAFKATIIRSGFKTTGLWPLRIAKPLMNPLLLENANSQRHKAVGPQIVAALESGAIVPVPETAKKSSRTTWETPVRSYELARQLSTIRSQSRVSPTRRSYHLKLIRAWEQKEFDSVRKDRQIAILEAKLEAARPVRRRKVQMDPNEAFVDIRDVELTNLINQEMPLTSEELPEEEDSNDVLDCIEVVHID
;
A
#
# COMPACT_ATOMS: atom_id res chain seq x y z
N MET A 1 -51.22 -5.27 16.92
CA MET A 1 -50.07 -5.20 17.86
C MET A 1 -50.61 -5.27 19.28
N PRO A 2 -49.92 -5.90 20.26
CA PRO A 2 -50.24 -5.63 21.66
C PRO A 2 -49.94 -4.15 21.94
N ARG A 3 -50.82 -3.49 22.69
CA ARG A 3 -50.84 -2.03 22.89
C ARG A 3 -50.00 -1.57 24.11
N TYR A 4 -49.10 -2.41 24.61
CA TYR A 4 -48.39 -2.24 25.88
C TYR A 4 -46.91 -2.65 25.76
N ASP A 5 -46.03 -2.01 26.53
CA ASP A 5 -44.62 -2.36 26.66
C ASP A 5 -44.29 -3.07 28.01
N GLU A 6 -43.02 -3.37 28.28
CA GLU A 6 -42.64 -4.02 29.55
C GLU A 6 -42.67 -3.08 30.76
N ASN A 7 -42.58 -1.76 30.53
CA ASN A 7 -42.73 -0.79 31.62
C ASN A 7 -44.19 -0.76 32.07
N ASP A 8 -45.14 -0.81 31.13
CA ASP A 8 -46.58 -0.95 31.40
C ASP A 8 -46.88 -2.25 32.16
N MET A 9 -46.20 -3.35 31.79
CA MET A 9 -46.31 -4.63 32.50
C MET A 9 -45.74 -4.56 33.92
N ALA A 10 -44.57 -3.95 34.11
CA ALA A 10 -43.95 -3.78 35.42
C ALA A 10 -44.80 -2.90 36.34
N ALA A 11 -45.37 -1.81 35.81
CA ALA A 11 -46.27 -0.92 36.53
C ALA A 11 -47.60 -1.63 36.89
N ALA A 12 -48.13 -2.47 35.99
CA ALA A 12 -49.29 -3.29 36.28
C ALA A 12 -49.04 -4.35 37.37
N ILE A 13 -47.85 -4.96 37.40
CA ILE A 13 -47.44 -5.90 38.46
C ILE A 13 -47.30 -5.16 39.80
N ALA A 14 -46.70 -3.97 39.79
CA ALA A 14 -46.55 -3.15 40.99
C ALA A 14 -47.91 -2.73 41.59
N ASP A 15 -48.86 -2.31 40.75
CA ASP A 15 -50.23 -1.99 41.20
C ASP A 15 -50.91 -3.21 41.84
N VAL A 16 -50.75 -4.40 41.27
CA VAL A 16 -51.31 -5.63 41.86
C VAL A 16 -50.64 -5.97 43.20
N ALA A 17 -49.33 -5.77 43.30
CA ALA A 17 -48.59 -5.95 44.56
C ALA A 17 -49.05 -4.95 45.66
N GLN A 18 -49.50 -3.76 45.27
CA GLN A 18 -50.09 -2.75 46.16
C GLN A 18 -51.58 -3.01 46.49
N GLY A 19 -52.13 -4.17 46.10
CA GLY A 19 -53.50 -4.58 46.43
C GLY A 19 -54.57 -4.17 45.39
N VAL A 20 -54.17 -3.62 44.23
CA VAL A 20 -55.13 -3.34 43.15
C VAL A 20 -55.58 -4.66 42.51
N PRO A 21 -56.89 -4.90 42.33
CA PRO A 21 -57.36 -6.11 41.66
C PRO A 21 -56.78 -6.24 40.24
N VAL A 22 -56.34 -7.45 39.87
CA VAL A 22 -55.70 -7.76 38.57
C VAL A 22 -56.47 -7.22 37.37
N LEU A 23 -57.82 -7.25 37.41
CA LEU A 23 -58.66 -6.69 36.35
C LEU A 23 -58.48 -5.17 36.20
N ARG A 24 -58.42 -4.45 37.32
CA ARG A 24 -58.33 -2.99 37.37
C ARG A 24 -56.94 -2.53 36.97
N ALA A 25 -55.89 -3.23 37.41
CA ALA A 25 -54.51 -3.00 36.99
C ALA A 25 -54.33 -3.26 35.47
N ALA A 26 -54.84 -4.39 34.96
CA ALA A 26 -54.78 -4.72 33.53
C ALA A 26 -55.48 -3.67 32.65
N LYS A 27 -56.63 -3.16 33.09
CA LYS A 27 -57.37 -2.11 32.35
C LYS A 27 -56.65 -0.77 32.39
N LYS A 28 -56.06 -0.40 33.53
CA LYS A 28 -55.33 0.87 33.73
C LYS A 28 -54.10 0.97 32.85
N TRP A 29 -53.32 -0.11 32.74
CA TRP A 29 -52.07 -0.14 31.95
C TRP A 29 -52.25 -0.74 30.55
N HIS A 30 -53.50 -0.97 30.11
CA HIS A 30 -53.82 -1.53 28.80
C HIS A 30 -53.13 -2.88 28.50
N VAL A 31 -52.83 -3.66 29.53
CA VAL A 31 -52.20 -4.98 29.44
C VAL A 31 -53.27 -6.08 29.43
N PRO A 32 -53.16 -7.14 28.61
CA PRO A 32 -54.07 -8.28 28.65
C PRO A 32 -54.04 -8.98 30.01
N ARG A 33 -55.22 -9.17 30.62
CA ARG A 33 -55.37 -9.79 31.94
C ARG A 33 -54.71 -11.17 32.04
N SER A 34 -54.83 -12.00 31.01
CA SER A 34 -54.23 -13.35 30.97
C SER A 34 -52.71 -13.28 31.03
N THR A 35 -52.10 -12.32 30.34
CA THR A 35 -50.65 -12.11 30.35
C THR A 35 -50.16 -11.58 31.69
N LEU A 36 -50.85 -10.61 32.29
CA LEU A 36 -50.54 -10.10 33.63
C LEU A 36 -50.63 -11.21 34.69
N ARG A 37 -51.66 -12.05 34.62
CA ARG A 37 -51.82 -13.23 35.51
C ARG A 37 -50.67 -14.22 35.33
N GLY A 38 -50.26 -14.49 34.08
CA GLY A 38 -49.11 -15.34 33.78
C GLY A 38 -47.80 -14.79 34.36
N ARG A 39 -47.56 -13.46 34.26
CA ARG A 39 -46.39 -12.81 34.85
C ARG A 39 -46.34 -12.94 36.37
N LEU A 40 -47.48 -12.77 37.04
CA LEU A 40 -47.60 -12.91 38.49
C LEU A 40 -47.32 -14.35 38.96
N THR A 41 -47.60 -15.36 38.12
CA THR A 41 -47.30 -16.77 38.38
C THR A 41 -45.90 -17.19 37.91
N GLY A 42 -45.02 -16.25 37.58
CA GLY A 42 -43.63 -16.52 37.20
C GLY A 42 -43.37 -16.80 35.72
N THR A 43 -44.34 -16.57 34.83
CA THR A 43 -44.08 -16.66 33.38
C THR A 43 -43.16 -15.52 32.97
N THR A 44 -42.02 -15.82 32.37
CA THR A 44 -41.09 -14.79 31.87
C THR A 44 -41.60 -14.14 30.59
N PRO A 45 -41.17 -12.89 30.28
CA PRO A 45 -41.49 -12.24 29.03
C PRO A 45 -41.21 -13.10 27.80
N ARG A 46 -42.09 -12.99 26.80
CA ARG A 46 -41.95 -13.70 25.53
C ARG A 46 -40.63 -13.42 24.83
N PHE A 47 -40.07 -12.22 24.99
CA PHE A 47 -38.77 -11.89 24.40
C PHE A 47 -37.60 -12.60 25.11
N ILE A 48 -37.66 -12.74 26.44
CA ILE A 48 -36.66 -13.48 27.25
C ILE A 48 -36.74 -14.98 26.95
N THR A 49 -37.93 -15.56 26.92
CA THR A 49 -38.10 -16.97 26.53
C THR A 49 -37.67 -17.22 25.10
N ASN A 50 -37.80 -16.24 24.22
CA ASN A 50 -37.37 -16.36 22.83
C ASN A 50 -35.86 -16.20 22.65
N THR A 51 -35.14 -15.67 23.64
CA THR A 51 -33.67 -15.53 23.59
C THR A 51 -32.97 -16.88 23.44
N SER A 52 -33.49 -17.94 24.08
CA SER A 52 -32.95 -19.30 23.92
C SER A 52 -33.16 -19.90 22.52
N PHE A 53 -34.10 -19.36 21.74
CA PHE A 53 -34.38 -19.76 20.36
C PHE A 53 -33.71 -18.82 19.33
N GLN A 54 -32.96 -17.81 19.77
CA GLN A 54 -32.16 -16.98 18.86
C GLN A 54 -30.94 -17.78 18.41
N LYS A 55 -30.67 -17.76 17.11
CA LYS A 55 -29.50 -18.44 16.56
C LYS A 55 -28.19 -17.75 16.99
N LEU A 56 -28.17 -16.42 16.98
CA LEU A 56 -27.06 -15.64 17.53
C LEU A 56 -27.35 -15.31 18.99
N SER A 57 -26.31 -15.30 19.82
CA SER A 57 -26.42 -14.87 21.21
C SER A 57 -26.68 -13.36 21.30
N VAL A 58 -27.18 -12.90 22.45
CA VAL A 58 -27.36 -11.45 22.71
C VAL A 58 -26.03 -10.70 22.58
N SER A 59 -24.93 -11.28 23.07
CA SER A 59 -23.60 -10.67 22.95
C SER A 59 -23.13 -10.55 21.49
N GLN A 60 -23.37 -11.56 20.66
CA GLN A 60 -23.03 -11.52 19.24
C GLN A 60 -23.87 -10.48 18.49
N GLU A 61 -25.16 -10.41 18.77
CA GLU A 61 -26.05 -9.42 18.15
C GLU A 61 -25.73 -7.98 18.61
N THR A 62 -25.34 -7.78 19.87
CA THR A 62 -24.88 -6.48 20.41
C THR A 62 -23.55 -6.05 19.79
N ALA A 63 -22.61 -6.99 19.57
CA ALA A 63 -21.36 -6.71 18.86
C ALA A 63 -21.62 -6.29 17.41
N LEU A 64 -22.55 -6.97 16.73
CA LEU A 64 -22.98 -6.64 15.37
C LEU A 64 -23.64 -5.26 15.31
N GLU A 65 -24.51 -4.92 16.25
CA GLU A 65 -25.10 -3.58 16.38
C GLU A 65 -24.02 -2.50 16.52
N THR A 66 -23.10 -2.69 17.47
CA THR A 66 -22.01 -1.73 17.75
C THR A 66 -21.16 -1.49 16.52
N TRP A 67 -20.84 -2.58 15.79
CA TRP A 67 -20.07 -2.48 14.55
C TRP A 67 -20.86 -1.79 13.42
N ILE A 68 -22.15 -2.10 13.23
CA ILE A 68 -22.99 -1.43 12.23
C ILE A 68 -23.03 0.08 12.48
N LEU A 69 -23.24 0.50 13.73
CA LEU A 69 -23.25 1.93 14.10
C LEU A 69 -21.89 2.58 13.87
N GLY A 70 -20.80 1.87 14.19
CA GLY A 70 -19.45 2.34 13.90
C GLY A 70 -19.19 2.54 12.41
N GLN A 71 -19.58 1.58 11.57
CA GLN A 71 -19.42 1.66 10.12
C GLN A 71 -20.34 2.71 9.47
N GLU A 72 -21.56 2.90 9.99
CA GLU A 72 -22.44 3.99 9.58
C GLU A 72 -21.80 5.36 9.90
N ALA A 73 -21.25 5.53 11.10
CA ALA A 73 -20.53 6.75 11.48
C ALA A 73 -19.32 7.02 10.58
N LEU A 74 -18.73 5.96 10.01
CA LEU A 74 -17.66 6.03 9.02
C LEU A 74 -18.15 6.31 7.59
N GLY A 75 -19.46 6.34 7.37
CA GLY A 75 -20.11 6.62 6.09
C GLY A 75 -20.26 5.40 5.18
N TYR A 76 -20.06 4.20 5.71
CA TYR A 76 -20.17 2.92 5.00
C TYR A 76 -21.14 1.97 5.73
N PRO A 77 -22.43 2.35 5.82
CA PRO A 77 -23.43 1.48 6.46
C PRO A 77 -23.59 0.19 5.65
N PRO A 78 -23.50 -0.99 6.30
CA PRO A 78 -23.62 -2.26 5.60
C PRO A 78 -25.04 -2.51 5.09
N THR A 79 -25.17 -3.21 3.96
CA THR A 79 -26.45 -3.55 3.36
C THR A 79 -27.16 -4.69 4.09
N HIS A 80 -28.46 -4.88 3.84
CA HIS A 80 -29.21 -6.02 4.39
C HIS A 80 -28.58 -7.38 4.03
N SER A 81 -27.99 -7.48 2.85
CA SER A 81 -27.33 -8.70 2.36
C SER A 81 -26.03 -8.94 3.12
N GLU A 82 -25.21 -7.90 3.29
CA GLU A 82 -23.95 -7.98 4.04
C GLU A 82 -24.18 -8.32 5.51
N ILE A 83 -25.13 -7.66 6.18
CA ILE A 83 -25.47 -7.96 7.58
C ILE A 83 -25.89 -9.43 7.74
N ARG A 84 -26.68 -9.94 6.79
CA ARG A 84 -27.09 -11.35 6.77
C ARG A 84 -25.88 -12.27 6.58
N HIS A 85 -25.03 -11.96 5.61
CA HIS A 85 -23.82 -12.74 5.32
C HIS A 85 -22.89 -12.81 6.54
N ILE A 86 -22.64 -11.66 7.19
CA ILE A 86 -21.83 -11.58 8.42
C ILE A 86 -22.44 -12.47 9.51
N ALA A 87 -23.76 -12.38 9.72
CA ALA A 87 -24.44 -13.18 10.73
C ALA A 87 -24.39 -14.70 10.43
N GLU A 88 -24.51 -15.11 9.16
CA GLU A 88 -24.34 -16.51 8.74
C GLU A 88 -22.91 -17.02 8.97
N LYS A 89 -21.91 -16.16 8.75
CA LYS A 89 -20.49 -16.49 9.02
C LYS A 89 -20.19 -16.57 10.51
N VAL A 90 -20.82 -15.76 11.36
CA VAL A 90 -20.73 -15.87 12.83
C VAL A 90 -21.32 -17.20 13.31
N LEU A 91 -22.43 -17.64 12.73
CA LEU A 91 -23.02 -18.95 13.04
C LEU A 91 -22.09 -20.10 12.68
N LEU A 92 -21.51 -20.04 11.48
CA LEU A 92 -20.55 -21.05 11.03
C LEU A 92 -19.35 -21.14 11.98
N ALA A 93 -18.81 -20.00 12.41
CA ALA A 93 -17.72 -19.94 13.37
C ALA A 93 -18.10 -20.48 14.76
N SER A 94 -19.40 -20.43 15.10
CA SER A 94 -19.94 -20.99 16.36
C SER A 94 -20.34 -22.47 16.24
N GLY A 95 -19.99 -23.14 15.12
CA GLY A 95 -20.34 -24.54 14.86
C GLY A 95 -21.81 -24.78 14.50
N GLN A 96 -22.56 -23.71 14.18
CA GLN A 96 -23.98 -23.80 13.82
C GLN A 96 -24.19 -23.74 12.30
N PRO A 97 -25.28 -24.32 11.78
CA PRO A 97 -25.60 -24.23 10.36
C PRO A 97 -25.82 -22.77 9.94
N PRO A 98 -25.19 -22.29 8.85
CA PRO A 98 -25.20 -20.89 8.41
C PRO A 98 -26.51 -20.51 7.71
N THR A 99 -27.65 -20.94 8.24
CA THR A 99 -28.96 -20.75 7.63
C THR A 99 -29.81 -19.83 8.47
N LEU A 100 -29.92 -18.56 8.08
CA LEU A 100 -30.84 -17.63 8.73
C LEU A 100 -32.23 -17.69 8.10
N GLY A 101 -33.29 -17.47 8.88
CA GLY A 101 -34.62 -17.31 8.31
C GLY A 101 -34.69 -16.07 7.39
N ILE A 102 -35.55 -16.08 6.37
CA ILE A 102 -35.70 -14.94 5.42
C ILE A 102 -36.02 -13.63 6.17
N LYS A 103 -36.82 -13.71 7.25
CA LYS A 103 -37.21 -12.56 8.08
C LYS A 103 -36.22 -12.24 9.21
N TRP A 104 -35.04 -12.86 9.25
CA TRP A 104 -34.11 -12.69 10.38
C TRP A 104 -33.66 -11.24 10.54
N VAL A 105 -33.21 -10.58 9.46
CA VAL A 105 -32.77 -9.17 9.50
C VAL A 105 -33.87 -8.24 10.00
N GLN A 106 -35.11 -8.43 9.53
CA GLN A 106 -36.27 -7.65 10.01
C GLN A 106 -36.52 -7.85 11.51
N LYS A 107 -36.40 -9.09 12.00
CA LYS A 107 -36.54 -9.39 13.42
C LYS A 107 -35.39 -8.83 14.24
N PHE A 108 -34.16 -8.85 13.71
CA PHE A 108 -32.96 -8.26 14.33
C PHE A 108 -33.13 -6.75 14.52
N LEU A 109 -33.52 -6.02 13.47
CA LEU A 109 -33.82 -4.58 13.56
C LEU A 109 -34.94 -4.27 14.56
N ARG A 110 -35.90 -5.18 14.75
CA ARG A 110 -36.94 -5.03 15.79
C ARG A 110 -36.39 -5.25 17.21
N ARG A 111 -35.33 -6.04 17.38
CA ARG A 111 -34.66 -6.29 18.67
C ARG A 111 -33.72 -5.15 19.06
N TYR A 112 -33.14 -4.45 18.08
CA TYR A 112 -32.21 -3.33 18.27
C TYR A 112 -32.78 -2.04 17.67
N PRO A 113 -33.61 -1.29 18.43
CA PRO A 113 -34.30 -0.08 17.93
C PRO A 113 -33.37 1.08 17.59
N SER A 114 -32.10 1.01 18.02
CA SER A 114 -31.01 1.89 17.60
C SER A 114 -30.74 1.81 16.10
N LEU A 115 -31.07 0.68 15.45
CA LEU A 115 -30.87 0.45 14.03
C LEU A 115 -32.17 0.68 13.25
N LYS A 116 -32.09 1.46 12.17
CA LYS A 116 -33.22 1.73 11.29
C LYS A 116 -32.84 1.54 9.83
N VAL A 117 -33.80 1.09 9.02
CA VAL A 117 -33.60 1.01 7.57
C VAL A 117 -33.63 2.41 6.97
N HIS A 118 -32.53 2.79 6.31
CA HIS A 118 -32.41 4.03 5.56
C HIS A 118 -32.36 3.75 4.07
N ARG A 119 -33.02 4.59 3.26
CA ARG A 119 -32.84 4.58 1.80
C ARG A 119 -31.66 5.51 1.46
N PRO A 120 -30.57 4.99 0.89
CA PRO A 120 -29.44 5.83 0.53
C PRO A 120 -29.85 6.82 -0.58
N ARG A 121 -29.40 8.07 -0.48
CA ARG A 121 -29.53 9.03 -1.59
C ARG A 121 -28.45 8.72 -2.60
N LYS A 122 -28.84 8.39 -3.84
CA LYS A 122 -27.90 8.22 -4.95
C LYS A 122 -27.30 9.59 -5.26
N ILE A 123 -25.99 9.72 -5.10
CA ILE A 123 -25.21 10.86 -5.58
C ILE A 123 -24.53 10.39 -6.85
N ASP A 124 -24.70 11.16 -7.92
CA ASP A 124 -24.06 10.90 -9.20
C ASP A 124 -22.53 10.91 -9.04
N SER A 125 -21.85 9.87 -9.48
CA SER A 125 -20.38 9.79 -9.45
C SER A 125 -19.74 10.93 -10.25
N ALA A 126 -20.42 11.37 -11.31
CA ALA A 126 -20.03 12.54 -12.10
C ALA A 126 -20.23 13.89 -11.37
N ARG A 127 -20.80 13.91 -10.15
CA ARG A 127 -20.79 15.11 -9.28
C ARG A 127 -19.64 15.09 -8.26
N ILE A 128 -18.92 13.98 -8.11
CA ILE A 128 -17.74 13.84 -7.26
C ILE A 128 -16.48 13.96 -8.14
N HIS A 129 -16.41 15.03 -8.94
CA HIS A 129 -15.19 15.33 -9.71
C HIS A 129 -14.12 15.91 -8.78
N GLY A 130 -13.17 15.06 -8.41
CA GLY A 130 -11.95 15.45 -7.68
C GLY A 130 -12.12 15.53 -6.15
N ALA A 131 -10.99 15.44 -5.45
CA ALA A 131 -10.92 15.86 -4.06
C ALA A 131 -11.17 17.37 -4.01
N THR A 132 -12.38 17.78 -3.70
CA THR A 132 -12.67 19.19 -3.38
C THR A 132 -12.62 19.40 -1.88
N THR A 133 -12.43 20.66 -1.46
CA THR A 133 -12.42 20.98 -0.03
C THR A 133 -13.74 20.62 0.64
N GLU A 134 -14.86 20.69 -0.07
CA GLU A 134 -16.20 20.35 0.39
C GLU A 134 -16.36 18.84 0.61
N VAL A 135 -15.81 18.01 -0.29
CA VAL A 135 -15.82 16.55 -0.13
C VAL A 135 -15.02 16.15 1.11
N ILE A 136 -13.82 16.72 1.29
CA ILE A 136 -12.99 16.46 2.46
C ILE A 136 -13.66 16.97 3.74
N ARG A 137 -14.25 18.18 3.74
CA ARG A 137 -14.98 18.72 4.91
C ARG A 137 -16.18 17.88 5.30
N LYS A 138 -16.89 17.28 4.34
CA LYS A 138 -18.03 16.38 4.62
C LYS A 138 -17.59 15.00 5.08
N TRP A 139 -16.45 14.52 4.59
CA TRP A 139 -15.91 13.22 4.97
C TRP A 139 -15.20 13.25 6.33
N TRP A 140 -14.47 14.32 6.64
CA TRP A 140 -13.62 14.41 7.85
C TRP A 140 -14.32 14.11 9.18
N PRO A 141 -15.56 14.57 9.45
CA PRO A 141 -16.27 14.24 10.68
C PRO A 141 -16.44 12.74 10.90
N ARG A 142 -16.46 11.94 9.82
CA ARG A 142 -16.53 10.47 9.88
C ARG A 142 -15.28 9.88 10.54
N LEU A 143 -14.11 10.45 10.26
CA LEU A 143 -12.83 10.03 10.85
C LEU A 143 -12.68 10.52 12.30
N GLN A 144 -13.32 11.63 12.67
CA GLN A 144 -13.30 12.21 14.03
C GLN A 144 -14.45 11.73 14.92
N ASN A 145 -15.12 10.63 14.59
CA ASN A 145 -16.18 10.10 15.44
C ASN A 145 -15.59 9.53 16.77
N PRO A 146 -16.40 9.37 17.83
CA PRO A 146 -15.93 8.87 19.12
C PRO A 146 -15.25 7.50 19.05
N THR A 147 -15.80 6.58 18.25
CA THR A 147 -15.29 5.21 18.05
C THR A 147 -13.90 5.22 17.43
N THR A 148 -13.71 5.93 16.33
CA THR A 148 -12.41 6.03 15.66
C THR A 148 -11.43 6.84 16.46
N SER A 149 -11.87 7.89 17.16
CA SER A 149 -10.98 8.76 17.95
C SER A 149 -10.40 8.04 19.16
N ALA A 150 -11.12 7.08 19.74
CA ALA A 150 -10.64 6.23 20.82
C ALA A 150 -9.55 5.22 20.39
N ILE A 151 -9.44 4.91 19.09
CA ILE A 151 -8.44 3.96 18.58
C ILE A 151 -7.03 4.56 18.77
N LYS A 152 -6.17 3.80 19.46
CA LYS A 152 -4.77 4.16 19.72
C LYS A 152 -3.98 4.36 18.42
N PRO A 153 -3.00 5.27 18.38
CA PRO A 153 -2.20 5.51 17.17
C PRO A 153 -1.50 4.27 16.63
N GLU A 154 -0.99 3.39 17.49
CA GLU A 154 -0.35 2.15 17.07
C GLU A 154 -1.30 1.18 16.35
N ASN A 155 -2.61 1.32 16.55
CA ASN A 155 -3.66 0.51 15.93
C ASN A 155 -4.30 1.19 14.72
N ARG A 156 -3.74 2.31 14.24
CA ARG A 156 -4.19 3.01 13.01
C ARG A 156 -3.25 2.68 11.87
N TRP A 157 -3.81 2.05 10.85
CA TRP A 157 -3.09 1.54 9.71
C TRP A 157 -3.60 2.18 8.42
N ASN A 158 -2.69 2.44 7.51
CA ASN A 158 -2.98 2.85 6.15
C ASN A 158 -2.39 1.82 5.19
N MET A 159 -3.22 1.32 4.28
CA MET A 159 -2.84 0.39 3.22
C MET A 159 -3.10 1.02 1.86
N ASP A 160 -2.19 0.76 0.94
CA ASP A 160 -2.29 1.20 -0.45
C ASP A 160 -1.46 0.28 -1.35
N GLU A 161 -1.76 0.31 -2.65
CA GLU A 161 -1.12 -0.51 -3.66
C GLU A 161 -0.21 0.32 -4.56
N THR A 162 0.93 -0.24 -4.98
CA THR A 162 1.83 0.44 -5.90
C THR A 162 2.37 -0.49 -6.97
N GLY A 163 2.22 -0.08 -8.23
CA GLY A 163 2.83 -0.74 -9.37
C GLY A 163 4.27 -0.28 -9.57
N ILE A 164 5.18 -1.24 -9.77
CA ILE A 164 6.57 -1.02 -10.15
C ILE A 164 6.81 -1.69 -11.50
N MET A 165 7.21 -0.89 -12.48
CA MET A 165 7.57 -1.39 -13.80
C MET A 165 9.02 -1.88 -13.79
N ALA A 166 9.24 -3.10 -14.28
CA ALA A 166 10.58 -3.59 -14.58
C ALA A 166 11.22 -2.72 -15.67
N GLY A 167 12.50 -2.37 -15.54
CA GLY A 167 13.24 -1.66 -16.59
C GLY A 167 13.04 -0.13 -16.68
N GLN A 168 12.13 0.48 -15.90
CA GLN A 168 11.96 1.93 -15.90
C GLN A 168 13.03 2.65 -15.06
N GLY A 169 14.17 2.97 -15.69
CA GLY A 169 15.22 3.78 -15.08
C GLY A 169 14.81 5.25 -14.82
N SER A 170 15.70 6.01 -14.18
CA SER A 170 15.50 7.45 -13.99
C SER A 170 15.73 8.23 -15.30
N ASN A 171 14.88 9.24 -15.57
CA ASN A 171 15.07 10.24 -16.62
C ASN A 171 16.08 11.31 -16.17
N GLY A 172 17.25 10.91 -15.67
CA GLY A 172 18.30 11.85 -15.31
C GLY A 172 18.74 12.68 -16.52
N LEU A 173 19.08 13.95 -16.28
CA LEU A 173 19.69 14.82 -17.30
C LEU A 173 20.99 14.17 -17.78
N VAL A 174 21.15 14.05 -19.09
CA VAL A 174 22.35 13.50 -19.72
C VAL A 174 23.15 14.64 -20.35
N ILE A 175 24.48 14.56 -20.25
CA ILE A 175 25.39 15.49 -20.92
C ILE A 175 25.68 14.92 -22.30
N GLY A 176 25.42 15.71 -23.35
CA GLY A 176 25.77 15.36 -24.73
C GLY A 176 26.44 16.51 -25.45
N SER A 177 26.87 16.24 -26.68
CA SER A 177 27.47 17.25 -27.54
C SER A 177 26.46 18.38 -27.84
N ASN A 178 26.94 19.62 -27.87
CA ASN A 178 26.14 20.79 -28.24
C ASN A 178 25.53 20.70 -29.66
N PHE A 179 26.07 19.82 -30.50
CA PHE A 179 25.57 19.59 -31.87
C PHE A 179 24.51 18.48 -31.95
N THR A 180 24.28 17.74 -30.86
CA THR A 180 23.31 16.64 -30.84
C THR A 180 21.93 17.17 -30.45
N ARG A 181 21.01 17.23 -31.41
CA ARG A 181 19.63 17.71 -31.19
C ARG A 181 18.79 16.82 -30.26
N SER A 182 19.04 15.51 -30.26
CA SER A 182 18.35 14.56 -29.40
C SER A 182 19.27 13.39 -29.04
N ILE A 183 19.21 12.96 -27.78
CA ILE A 183 20.00 11.84 -27.26
C ILE A 183 19.04 10.68 -27.03
N GLN A 184 19.22 9.59 -27.78
CA GLN A 184 18.45 8.37 -27.60
C GLN A 184 19.05 7.54 -26.46
N ARG A 185 18.22 7.13 -25.50
CA ARG A 185 18.61 6.13 -24.48
C ARG A 185 17.93 4.81 -24.80
N LYS A 186 18.73 3.75 -24.93
CA LYS A 186 18.23 2.38 -25.02
C LYS A 186 17.54 2.04 -23.69
N GLN A 187 16.25 1.71 -23.76
CA GLN A 187 15.49 1.14 -22.63
C GLN A 187 15.22 -0.33 -22.93
N PRO A 188 15.22 -1.22 -21.93
CA PRO A 188 14.74 -2.59 -22.11
C PRO A 188 13.30 -2.60 -22.66
N GLY A 189 12.97 -3.55 -23.54
CA GLY A 189 11.61 -3.67 -24.10
C GLY A 189 10.56 -4.19 -23.10
N LEU A 190 11.03 -4.83 -22.02
CA LEU A 190 10.18 -5.39 -20.97
C LEU A 190 9.52 -4.28 -20.14
N ARG A 191 8.19 -4.17 -20.27
CA ARG A 191 7.31 -3.25 -19.51
C ARG A 191 6.38 -4.00 -18.56
N GLU A 192 6.85 -5.10 -17.99
CA GLU A 192 6.03 -5.88 -17.05
C GLU A 192 5.88 -5.13 -15.73
N TRP A 193 4.64 -5.01 -15.25
CA TRP A 193 4.33 -4.43 -13.96
C TRP A 193 4.31 -5.51 -12.88
N THR A 194 4.89 -5.20 -11.73
CA THR A 194 4.74 -5.97 -10.49
C THR A 194 4.10 -5.06 -9.46
N SER A 195 3.01 -5.54 -8.85
CA SER A 195 2.25 -4.76 -7.87
C SER A 195 2.67 -5.14 -6.46
N PHE A 196 2.68 -4.17 -5.56
CA PHE A 196 2.99 -4.37 -4.16
C PHE A 196 1.88 -3.78 -3.29
N ILE A 197 1.33 -4.59 -2.38
CA ILE A 197 0.45 -4.11 -1.32
C ILE A 197 1.31 -3.77 -0.10
N GLU A 198 1.24 -2.53 0.34
CA GLU A 198 2.03 -2.00 1.46
C GLU A 198 1.11 -1.47 2.55
N CYS A 199 1.52 -1.62 3.81
CA CYS A 199 0.72 -1.19 4.96
C CYS A 199 1.60 -0.60 6.06
N ILE A 200 1.21 0.58 6.54
CA ILE A 200 1.96 1.39 7.50
C ILE A 200 1.10 1.86 8.67
N SER A 201 1.67 1.93 9.88
CA SER A 201 0.98 2.45 11.06
C SER A 201 1.23 3.95 11.25
N ALA A 202 0.30 4.62 11.94
CA ALA A 202 0.45 6.03 12.31
C ALA A 202 1.64 6.30 13.24
N THR A 203 2.17 5.27 13.92
CA THR A 203 3.38 5.35 14.76
C THR A 203 4.67 5.15 13.99
N GLY A 204 4.61 4.78 12.71
CA GLY A 204 5.79 4.60 11.87
C GLY A 204 6.23 3.15 11.66
N LYS A 205 5.41 2.15 12.04
CA LYS A 205 5.67 0.74 11.72
C LYS A 205 5.26 0.46 10.27
N SER A 206 5.88 -0.54 9.64
CA SER A 206 5.49 -1.04 8.32
C SER A 206 5.36 -2.56 8.38
N LEU A 207 4.29 -3.11 7.81
CA LEU A 207 4.16 -4.55 7.64
C LEU A 207 5.01 -5.03 6.45
N PRO A 208 5.43 -6.30 6.39
CA PRO A 208 5.95 -6.90 5.16
C PRO A 208 4.97 -6.76 3.98
N PRO A 209 5.45 -6.55 2.75
CA PRO A 209 4.59 -6.39 1.60
C PRO A 209 4.04 -7.73 1.08
N LEU A 210 2.92 -7.66 0.38
CA LEU A 210 2.51 -8.69 -0.59
C LEU A 210 2.96 -8.27 -1.98
N CYS A 211 3.79 -9.09 -2.62
CA CYS A 211 4.26 -8.90 -3.99
C CYS A 211 3.42 -9.73 -4.96
N ILE A 212 2.83 -9.08 -5.97
CA ILE A 212 1.95 -9.68 -6.96
C ILE A 212 2.63 -9.59 -8.32
N PHE A 213 3.07 -10.74 -8.82
CA PHE A 213 3.60 -10.85 -10.17
C PHE A 213 2.48 -11.02 -11.19
N ARG A 214 2.71 -10.54 -12.41
CA ARG A 214 1.91 -10.96 -13.54
C ARG A 214 2.29 -12.41 -13.92
N GLY A 215 1.30 -13.29 -14.02
CA GLY A 215 1.46 -14.69 -14.38
C GLY A 215 0.45 -15.61 -13.72
N LYS A 216 0.50 -16.91 -14.03
CA LYS A 216 -0.40 -17.91 -13.42
C LYS A 216 0.06 -18.40 -12.05
N THR A 217 1.38 -18.51 -11.84
CA THR A 217 1.97 -19.09 -10.63
C THR A 217 3.31 -18.44 -10.31
N VAL A 218 3.70 -18.46 -9.04
CA VAL A 218 5.02 -17.99 -8.60
C VAL A 218 6.09 -18.99 -9.03
N GLN A 219 7.12 -18.49 -9.71
CA GLN A 219 8.22 -19.30 -10.23
C GLN A 219 9.47 -19.09 -9.38
N GLN A 220 10.11 -20.19 -8.99
CA GLN A 220 11.31 -20.20 -8.16
C GLN A 220 12.44 -19.36 -8.76
N GLN A 221 12.60 -19.41 -10.08
CA GLN A 221 13.65 -18.67 -10.79
C GLN A 221 13.55 -17.15 -10.63
N TRP A 222 12.40 -16.59 -10.22
CA TRP A 222 12.25 -15.15 -10.02
C TRP A 222 13.01 -14.63 -8.79
N PHE A 223 13.47 -15.53 -7.93
CA PHE A 223 14.19 -15.19 -6.71
C PHE A 223 15.69 -15.48 -6.84
N PRO A 224 16.56 -14.65 -6.23
CA PRO A 224 17.99 -14.93 -6.15
C PRO A 224 18.27 -16.02 -5.10
N SER A 225 18.78 -17.18 -5.52
CA SER A 225 18.98 -18.35 -4.64
C SER A 225 19.91 -18.10 -3.44
N ASN A 226 20.80 -17.12 -3.53
CA ASN A 226 21.80 -16.77 -2.51
C ASN A 226 21.37 -15.63 -1.56
N GLU A 227 20.23 -14.98 -1.80
CA GLU A 227 19.78 -13.82 -1.02
C GLU A 227 18.32 -13.94 -0.52
N LEU A 228 17.77 -15.14 -0.52
CA LEU A 228 16.38 -15.41 -0.15
C LEU A 228 16.00 -14.87 1.23
N GLN A 229 16.86 -15.07 2.23
CA GLN A 229 16.61 -14.63 3.61
C GLN A 229 16.29 -13.13 3.75
N ARG A 230 16.71 -12.28 2.79
CA ARG A 230 16.35 -10.85 2.80
C ARG A 230 14.85 -10.61 2.70
N PHE A 231 14.13 -11.53 2.07
CA PHE A 231 12.69 -11.44 1.84
C PHE A 231 11.87 -12.15 2.90
N GLU A 232 12.46 -12.47 4.06
CA GLU A 232 11.74 -13.11 5.16
C GLU A 232 10.51 -12.29 5.59
N GLY A 233 9.37 -12.98 5.71
CA GLY A 233 8.07 -12.41 6.05
C GLY A 233 7.32 -11.76 4.89
N TRP A 234 7.95 -11.60 3.71
CA TRP A 234 7.24 -11.14 2.51
C TRP A 234 6.36 -12.26 1.98
N LYS A 235 5.21 -11.89 1.44
CA LYS A 235 4.31 -12.83 0.78
C LYS A 235 4.33 -12.59 -0.72
N PHE A 236 4.24 -13.66 -1.50
CA PHE A 236 4.28 -13.60 -2.96
C PHE A 236 3.10 -14.32 -3.58
N THR A 237 2.56 -13.75 -4.65
CA THR A 237 1.51 -14.38 -5.46
C THR A 237 1.66 -13.99 -6.93
N ALA A 238 0.90 -14.65 -7.80
CA ALA A 238 0.84 -14.33 -9.21
C ALA A 238 -0.62 -14.29 -9.68
N THR A 239 -0.99 -13.21 -10.37
CA THR A 239 -2.31 -13.07 -10.98
C THR A 239 -2.18 -12.84 -12.49
N PRO A 240 -3.15 -13.26 -13.32
CA PRO A 240 -3.03 -13.15 -14.79
C PRO A 240 -2.76 -11.73 -15.29
N ASN A 241 -3.31 -10.74 -14.60
CA ASN A 241 -3.17 -9.31 -14.94
C ASN A 241 -2.08 -8.60 -14.10
N GLY A 242 -1.56 -9.23 -13.03
CA GLY A 242 -0.59 -8.63 -12.11
C GLY A 242 -1.19 -7.62 -11.13
N TRP A 243 -2.51 -7.61 -10.98
CA TRP A 243 -3.25 -6.73 -10.06
C TRP A 243 -3.94 -7.54 -8.97
N THR A 244 -4.33 -6.86 -7.91
CA THR A 244 -5.15 -7.42 -6.83
C THR A 244 -6.57 -7.69 -7.32
N ASP A 245 -7.13 -8.81 -6.91
CA ASP A 245 -8.55 -9.14 -7.04
C ASP A 245 -9.21 -9.26 -5.65
N ASP A 246 -10.52 -9.46 -5.64
CA ASP A 246 -11.34 -9.59 -4.44
C ASP A 246 -10.81 -10.69 -3.50
N ASN A 247 -10.35 -11.82 -4.06
CA ASN A 247 -9.83 -12.94 -3.27
C ASN A 247 -8.46 -12.60 -2.66
N THR A 248 -7.57 -12.01 -3.45
CA THR A 248 -6.24 -11.58 -3.03
C THR A 248 -6.33 -10.56 -1.91
N ALA A 249 -7.28 -9.63 -1.96
CA ALA A 249 -7.51 -8.66 -0.89
C ALA A 249 -7.93 -9.31 0.44
N VAL A 250 -8.84 -10.30 0.39
CA VAL A 250 -9.29 -11.05 1.58
C VAL A 250 -8.15 -11.89 2.15
N GLU A 251 -7.37 -12.55 1.29
CA GLU A 251 -6.25 -13.37 1.73
C GLU A 251 -5.10 -12.51 2.27
N TRP A 252 -4.86 -11.32 1.71
CA TRP A 252 -3.94 -10.33 2.27
C TRP A 252 -4.36 -9.91 3.68
N LEU A 253 -5.67 -9.65 3.88
CA LEU A 253 -6.21 -9.29 5.18
C LEU A 253 -5.92 -10.40 6.21
N LYS A 254 -6.20 -11.65 5.86
CA LYS A 254 -5.99 -12.82 6.75
C LYS A 254 -4.53 -13.17 7.00
N SER A 255 -3.71 -13.16 5.96
CA SER A 255 -2.36 -13.72 6.00
C SER A 255 -1.29 -12.69 6.38
N VAL A 256 -1.56 -11.41 6.13
CA VAL A 256 -0.59 -10.33 6.38
C VAL A 256 -1.13 -9.37 7.43
N PHE A 257 -2.25 -8.69 7.17
CA PHE A 257 -2.70 -7.62 8.04
C PHE A 257 -3.08 -8.09 9.44
N LEU A 258 -4.02 -9.03 9.56
CA LEU A 258 -4.53 -9.48 10.83
C LEU A 258 -3.47 -10.05 11.79
N PRO A 259 -2.57 -10.95 11.37
CA PRO A 259 -1.55 -11.54 12.25
C PRO A 259 -0.43 -10.55 12.60
N MET A 260 -0.09 -9.62 11.70
CA MET A 260 1.06 -8.73 11.89
C MET A 260 0.68 -7.36 12.47
N SER A 261 -0.62 -7.03 12.54
CA SER A 261 -1.15 -5.81 13.15
C SER A 261 -1.77 -6.02 14.53
N THR A 262 -1.55 -7.18 15.17
CA THR A 262 -2.19 -7.51 16.44
C THR A 262 -1.94 -6.42 17.48
N PRO A 263 -3.01 -5.86 18.09
CA PRO A 263 -2.88 -4.84 19.13
C PRO A 263 -2.12 -5.33 20.36
N GLU A 264 -1.45 -4.41 21.06
CA GLU A 264 -0.75 -4.73 22.31
C GLU A 264 -1.70 -5.26 23.40
N VAL A 265 -2.93 -4.75 23.44
CA VAL A 265 -4.00 -5.23 24.32
C VAL A 265 -4.97 -6.06 23.49
N ALA A 266 -5.11 -7.35 23.84
CA ALA A 266 -6.01 -8.25 23.14
C ALA A 266 -7.45 -7.71 23.15
N GLY A 267 -8.06 -7.65 21.96
CA GLY A 267 -9.42 -7.14 21.78
C GLY A 267 -9.51 -5.64 21.47
N ASP A 268 -8.42 -4.87 21.56
CA ASP A 268 -8.44 -3.46 21.18
C ASP A 268 -8.83 -3.30 19.69
N PRO A 269 -9.63 -2.27 19.36
CA PRO A 269 -10.03 -2.02 17.98
C PRO A 269 -8.85 -1.54 17.12
N ARG A 270 -8.88 -1.92 15.84
CA ARG A 270 -7.96 -1.44 14.80
C ARG A 270 -8.70 -0.55 13.81
N LEU A 271 -8.00 0.44 13.27
CA LEU A 271 -8.48 1.25 12.17
C LEU A 271 -7.66 0.93 10.93
N LEU A 272 -8.32 0.52 9.85
CA LEU A 272 -7.70 0.33 8.54
C LEU A 272 -8.20 1.40 7.57
N ILE A 273 -7.28 2.21 7.06
CA ILE A 273 -7.53 3.31 6.12
C ILE A 273 -7.05 2.90 4.74
N LEU A 274 -7.96 2.79 3.79
CA LEU A 274 -7.66 2.32 2.43
C LEU A 274 -8.45 3.12 1.38
N ASP A 275 -8.16 2.93 0.10
CA ASP A 275 -8.88 3.61 -0.97
C ASP A 275 -10.24 2.94 -1.26
N GLY A 276 -11.13 3.64 -1.97
CA GLY A 276 -12.48 3.14 -2.29
C GLY A 276 -12.55 2.02 -3.33
N HIS A 277 -11.47 1.28 -3.60
CA HIS A 277 -11.45 0.26 -4.65
C HIS A 277 -12.40 -0.91 -4.33
N HIS A 278 -13.06 -1.46 -5.36
CA HIS A 278 -14.15 -2.43 -5.17
C HIS A 278 -13.69 -3.72 -4.47
N SER A 279 -12.43 -4.13 -4.67
CA SER A 279 -11.84 -5.33 -4.07
C SER A 279 -11.73 -5.26 -2.55
N HIS A 280 -11.72 -4.05 -1.98
CA HIS A 280 -11.64 -3.84 -0.53
C HIS A 280 -13.02 -3.64 0.12
N ALA A 281 -14.11 -3.77 -0.64
CA ALA A 281 -15.48 -3.55 -0.17
C ALA A 281 -16.36 -4.81 -0.27
N THR A 282 -15.77 -5.99 -0.39
CA THR A 282 -16.52 -7.25 -0.50
C THR A 282 -17.13 -7.67 0.85
N PRO A 283 -18.27 -8.39 0.85
CA PRO A 283 -18.88 -8.92 2.07
C PRO A 283 -17.92 -9.78 2.90
N GLU A 284 -17.08 -10.57 2.24
CA GLU A 284 -16.07 -11.42 2.86
C GLU A 284 -15.01 -10.59 3.58
N PHE A 285 -14.49 -9.53 2.92
CA PHE A 285 -13.51 -8.63 3.52
C PHE A 285 -14.08 -7.92 4.77
N MET A 286 -15.30 -7.41 4.67
CA MET A 286 -16.00 -6.77 5.79
C MET A 286 -16.27 -7.75 6.93
N THR A 287 -16.61 -9.00 6.62
CA THR A 287 -16.83 -10.05 7.61
C THR A 287 -15.56 -10.34 8.40
N GLU A 288 -14.42 -10.49 7.72
CA GLU A 288 -13.15 -10.74 8.40
C GLU A 288 -12.71 -9.54 9.24
N CYS A 289 -12.98 -8.31 8.78
CA CYS A 289 -12.77 -7.12 9.60
C CYS A 289 -13.66 -7.11 10.86
N PHE A 290 -14.95 -7.43 10.73
CA PHE A 290 -15.88 -7.52 11.85
C PHE A 290 -15.41 -8.52 12.91
N LYS A 291 -15.10 -9.75 12.50
CA LYS A 291 -14.64 -10.83 13.40
C LYS A 291 -13.40 -10.43 14.21
N ASN A 292 -12.57 -9.55 13.66
CA ASN A 292 -11.27 -9.18 14.21
C ASN A 292 -11.21 -7.77 14.80
N ASN A 293 -12.37 -7.15 15.06
CA ASN A 293 -12.53 -5.80 15.61
C ASN A 293 -11.76 -4.73 14.80
N VAL A 294 -11.86 -4.81 13.47
CA VAL A 294 -11.26 -3.85 12.54
C VAL A 294 -12.37 -2.94 11.99
N PHE A 295 -12.19 -1.64 12.18
CA PHE A 295 -13.00 -0.59 11.56
C PHE A 295 -12.34 -0.14 10.26
N ILE A 296 -13.14 0.01 9.20
CA ILE A 296 -12.63 0.36 7.87
C ILE A 296 -13.02 1.79 7.54
N VAL A 297 -12.04 2.58 7.10
CA VAL A 297 -12.25 3.92 6.55
C VAL A 297 -11.76 3.95 5.12
N TYR A 298 -12.70 4.14 4.20
CA TYR A 298 -12.36 4.41 2.82
C TYR A 298 -12.13 5.91 2.63
N LEU A 299 -11.04 6.25 1.96
CA LEU A 299 -10.79 7.62 1.56
C LEU A 299 -11.80 8.09 0.51
N PRO A 300 -12.10 9.41 0.44
CA PRO A 300 -12.94 9.94 -0.62
C PRO A 300 -12.40 9.62 -2.00
N PRO A 301 -13.28 9.43 -3.01
CA PRO A 301 -12.85 9.25 -4.39
C PRO A 301 -11.92 10.36 -4.84
N HIS A 302 -10.90 10.00 -5.64
CA HIS A 302 -9.93 10.93 -6.22
C HIS A 302 -9.17 11.78 -5.18
N SER A 303 -8.97 11.30 -3.95
CA SER A 303 -8.29 12.04 -2.88
C SER A 303 -6.90 11.54 -2.50
N SER A 304 -6.34 10.57 -3.22
CA SER A 304 -5.04 9.99 -2.88
C SER A 304 -3.91 11.03 -2.81
N HIS A 305 -3.89 11.99 -3.75
CA HIS A 305 -2.96 13.12 -3.78
C HIS A 305 -3.11 14.14 -2.62
N VAL A 306 -3.99 13.88 -1.64
CA VAL A 306 -4.22 14.73 -0.47
C VAL A 306 -4.29 13.92 0.82
N LEU A 307 -4.94 12.77 0.78
CA LEU A 307 -5.31 11.99 1.95
C LEU A 307 -4.61 10.63 2.04
N GLN A 308 -3.90 10.14 1.01
CA GLN A 308 -3.13 8.88 1.10
C GLN A 308 -1.71 9.11 1.63
N PRO A 309 -1.37 8.65 2.86
CA PRO A 309 -0.03 8.78 3.43
C PRO A 309 1.05 8.11 2.60
N LEU A 310 0.78 6.91 2.09
CA LEU A 310 1.71 6.13 1.27
C LEU A 310 2.08 6.90 -0.01
N ASP A 311 1.09 7.40 -0.76
CA ASP A 311 1.31 8.22 -1.95
C ASP A 311 2.08 9.53 -1.69
N LEU A 312 1.67 10.28 -0.66
CA LEU A 312 2.24 11.61 -0.39
C LEU A 312 3.65 11.60 0.19
N SER A 313 4.16 10.44 0.62
CA SER A 313 5.47 10.36 1.26
C SER A 313 6.24 9.13 0.82
N VAL A 314 5.84 7.95 1.27
CA VAL A 314 6.62 6.70 1.18
C VAL A 314 6.83 6.29 -0.28
N PHE A 315 5.80 6.26 -1.11
CA PHE A 315 5.87 5.80 -2.49
C PHE A 315 6.68 6.73 -3.39
N SER A 316 6.68 8.04 -3.11
CA SER A 316 7.53 8.98 -3.87
C SER A 316 9.02 8.69 -3.64
N VAL A 317 9.42 8.47 -2.39
CA VAL A 317 10.80 8.11 -2.01
C VAL A 317 11.15 6.73 -2.55
N LEU A 318 10.25 5.75 -2.40
CA LEU A 318 10.41 4.39 -2.90
C LEU A 318 10.68 4.36 -4.42
N LYS A 319 9.82 5.01 -5.21
CA LYS A 319 9.94 5.05 -6.67
C LYS A 319 11.22 5.79 -7.10
N SER A 320 11.59 6.86 -6.39
CA SER A 320 12.84 7.59 -6.65
C SER A 320 14.08 6.71 -6.40
N GLU A 321 14.15 6.06 -5.24
CA GLU A 321 15.27 5.19 -4.86
C GLU A 321 15.36 3.95 -5.74
N TYR A 322 14.22 3.34 -6.07
CA TYR A 322 14.16 2.22 -7.01
C TYR A 322 14.74 2.61 -8.38
N ARG A 323 14.28 3.72 -8.97
CA ARG A 323 14.77 4.23 -10.27
C ARG A 323 16.26 4.57 -10.23
N ARG A 324 16.74 5.17 -9.13
CA ARG A 324 18.15 5.49 -8.93
C ARG A 324 19.00 4.23 -8.93
N ARG A 325 18.57 3.18 -8.22
CA ARG A 325 19.29 1.89 -8.15
C ARG A 325 19.28 1.16 -9.47
N LEU A 326 18.13 1.07 -10.13
CA LEU A 326 18.03 0.46 -11.45
C LEU A 326 18.93 1.16 -12.48
N THR A 327 19.08 2.48 -12.37
CA THR A 327 20.01 3.24 -13.22
C THR A 327 21.48 2.90 -12.90
N ALA A 328 21.83 2.76 -11.61
CA ALA A 328 23.18 2.46 -11.16
C ALA A 328 23.65 1.05 -11.52
N THR A 329 22.75 0.06 -11.51
CA THR A 329 23.10 -1.32 -11.91
C THR A 329 23.40 -1.42 -13.41
N GLY A 330 22.93 -0.45 -14.22
CA GLY A 330 23.27 -0.36 -15.64
C GLY A 330 22.84 -1.58 -16.46
N PHE A 331 21.93 -2.38 -15.92
CA PHE A 331 21.47 -3.64 -16.50
C PHE A 331 20.41 -3.36 -17.56
N VAL A 332 20.76 -3.62 -18.82
CA VAL A 332 19.81 -3.67 -19.94
C VAL A 332 19.77 -5.11 -20.39
N THR A 333 18.75 -5.86 -19.94
CA THR A 333 18.52 -7.23 -20.38
C THR A 333 17.07 -7.41 -20.73
N ASP A 334 16.80 -8.12 -21.82
CA ASP A 334 15.45 -8.49 -22.24
C ASP A 334 14.98 -9.82 -21.59
N SER A 335 15.70 -10.32 -20.56
CA SER A 335 15.29 -11.50 -19.78
C SER A 335 14.30 -11.12 -18.69
N THR A 336 13.11 -11.72 -18.72
CA THR A 336 12.05 -11.56 -17.70
C THR A 336 12.50 -12.03 -16.32
N VAL A 337 13.27 -13.13 -16.26
CA VAL A 337 13.75 -13.73 -15.00
C VAL A 337 14.78 -12.82 -14.32
N VAL A 338 15.77 -12.36 -15.09
CA VAL A 338 16.78 -11.41 -14.60
C VAL A 338 16.12 -10.09 -14.21
N GLY A 339 15.13 -9.64 -15.00
CA GLY A 339 14.32 -8.46 -14.69
C GLY A 339 13.57 -8.57 -13.36
N LYS A 340 12.91 -9.70 -13.08
CA LYS A 340 12.17 -9.94 -11.82
C LYS A 340 13.11 -10.03 -10.61
N ARG A 341 14.26 -10.72 -10.73
CA ARG A 341 15.29 -10.76 -9.66
C ARG A 341 15.81 -9.36 -9.35
N LEU A 342 16.18 -8.61 -10.39
CA LEU A 342 16.69 -7.25 -10.25
C LEU A 342 15.63 -6.30 -9.66
N LEU A 343 14.37 -6.45 -10.08
CA LEU A 343 13.24 -5.71 -9.53
C LEU A 343 13.12 -5.97 -8.02
N LEU A 344 13.08 -7.23 -7.58
CA LEU A 344 12.98 -7.59 -6.16
C LEU A 344 14.15 -7.02 -5.35
N GLN A 345 15.39 -7.16 -5.85
CA GLN A 345 16.58 -6.65 -5.17
C GLN A 345 16.56 -5.12 -5.05
N CYS A 346 16.24 -4.41 -6.15
CA CYS A 346 16.16 -2.95 -6.15
C CYS A 346 15.01 -2.46 -5.27
N TYR A 347 13.88 -3.18 -5.27
CA TYR A 347 12.72 -2.84 -4.47
C TYR A 347 12.98 -3.04 -2.99
N TYR A 348 13.55 -4.16 -2.56
CA TYR A 348 13.95 -4.41 -1.16
C TYR A 348 14.80 -3.28 -0.59
N GLU A 349 15.83 -2.92 -1.34
CA GLU A 349 16.77 -1.88 -0.96
C GLU A 349 16.16 -0.46 -0.96
N ALA A 350 15.27 -0.17 -1.92
CA ALA A 350 14.52 1.08 -1.96
C ALA A 350 13.52 1.16 -0.78
N ARG A 351 12.87 0.03 -0.47
CA ARG A 351 11.94 -0.12 0.65
C ARG A 351 12.62 0.18 1.99
N GLY A 352 13.82 -0.35 2.21
CA GLY A 352 14.62 -0.06 3.41
C GLY A 352 14.98 1.43 3.60
N ARG A 353 14.97 2.23 2.52
CA ARG A 353 15.16 3.68 2.56
C ARG A 353 13.85 4.45 2.75
N ALA A 354 12.78 4.01 2.08
CA ALA A 354 11.48 4.68 2.06
C ALA A 354 10.63 4.44 3.31
N PHE A 355 10.62 3.22 3.85
CA PHE A 355 9.77 2.80 4.97
C PHE A 355 10.37 3.10 6.34
N LYS A 356 11.15 4.18 6.46
CA LYS A 356 11.64 4.64 7.75
C LYS A 356 10.50 5.27 8.55
N ALA A 357 10.46 5.01 9.86
CA ALA A 357 9.45 5.57 10.76
C ALA A 357 9.33 7.10 10.70
N THR A 358 10.40 7.82 10.36
CA THR A 358 10.37 9.27 10.15
C THR A 358 9.57 9.67 8.91
N ILE A 359 9.74 8.96 7.79
CA ILE A 359 9.04 9.21 6.53
C ILE A 359 7.57 8.83 6.68
N ILE A 360 7.29 7.65 7.25
CA ILE A 360 5.92 7.18 7.50
C ILE A 360 5.13 8.18 8.35
N ARG A 361 5.69 8.59 9.50
CA ARG A 361 5.05 9.60 10.37
C ARG A 361 4.87 10.95 9.67
N SER A 362 5.81 11.33 8.80
CA SER A 362 5.67 12.54 7.98
C SER A 362 4.48 12.42 7.02
N GLY A 363 4.27 11.25 6.39
CA GLY A 363 3.11 10.99 5.53
C GLY A 363 1.78 11.21 6.24
N PHE A 364 1.60 10.57 7.40
CA PHE A 364 0.41 10.76 8.23
C PHE A 364 0.20 12.21 8.69
N LYS A 365 1.29 12.92 9.01
CA LYS A 365 1.24 14.33 9.42
C LYS A 365 0.86 15.25 8.26
N THR A 366 1.31 14.94 7.04
CA THR A 366 1.00 15.70 5.83
C THR A 366 -0.46 15.55 5.42
N THR A 367 -1.01 14.33 5.47
CA THR A 367 -2.44 14.08 5.20
C THR A 367 -3.34 14.59 6.32
N GLY A 368 -2.77 14.85 7.51
CA GLY A 368 -3.51 15.20 8.71
C GLY A 368 -4.27 14.03 9.33
N LEU A 369 -4.15 12.81 8.79
CA LEU A 369 -4.81 11.62 9.34
C LEU A 369 -4.25 11.26 10.72
N TRP A 370 -2.98 11.58 10.97
CA TRP A 370 -2.42 11.50 12.33
C TRP A 370 -1.25 12.48 12.56
N PRO A 371 -1.30 13.32 13.62
CA PRO A 371 -2.46 13.61 14.46
C PRO A 371 -3.62 14.20 13.65
N LEU A 372 -4.86 13.91 14.06
CA LEU A 372 -6.08 14.34 13.36
C LEU A 372 -6.14 15.87 13.20
N ARG A 373 -5.88 16.38 11.98
CA ARG A 373 -5.85 17.82 11.66
C ARG A 373 -6.39 18.11 10.26
N ILE A 374 -7.67 18.49 10.16
CA ILE A 374 -8.33 18.82 8.88
C ILE A 374 -7.67 19.98 8.13
N ALA A 375 -7.02 20.92 8.83
CA ALA A 375 -6.38 22.06 8.19
C ALA A 375 -5.26 21.64 7.21
N LYS A 376 -4.60 20.51 7.47
CA LYS A 376 -3.51 20.00 6.62
C LYS A 376 -3.97 19.64 5.21
N PRO A 377 -4.94 18.72 5.02
CA PRO A 377 -5.41 18.41 3.68
C PRO A 377 -6.06 19.62 3.01
N LEU A 378 -6.78 20.47 3.75
CA LEU A 378 -7.44 21.66 3.19
C LEU A 378 -6.49 22.76 2.70
N MET A 379 -5.27 22.83 3.24
CA MET A 379 -4.24 23.77 2.80
C MET A 379 -3.32 23.19 1.72
N ASN A 380 -3.61 21.99 1.20
CA ASN A 380 -2.80 21.40 0.14
C ASN A 380 -2.89 22.28 -1.14
N PRO A 381 -1.76 22.74 -1.69
CA PRO A 381 -1.73 23.57 -2.91
C PRO A 381 -2.50 22.97 -4.08
N LEU A 382 -2.54 21.63 -4.21
CA LEU A 382 -3.26 20.95 -5.29
C LEU A 382 -4.80 21.11 -5.18
N LEU A 383 -5.34 21.30 -3.97
CA LEU A 383 -6.74 21.68 -3.78
C LEU A 383 -7.00 23.16 -4.13
N LEU A 384 -6.01 24.02 -3.87
CA LEU A 384 -6.09 25.47 -4.09
C LEU A 384 -5.88 25.83 -5.57
N GLU A 385 -5.05 25.06 -6.30
CA GLU A 385 -4.85 25.20 -7.75
C GLU A 385 -6.09 24.83 -8.56
N ASN A 386 -6.89 23.84 -8.12
CA ASN A 386 -8.20 23.59 -8.73
C ASN A 386 -9.18 24.76 -8.55
N ALA A 387 -9.07 25.51 -7.44
CA ALA A 387 -9.84 26.74 -7.21
C ALA A 387 -9.29 27.94 -8.03
N ASN A 388 -7.96 28.03 -8.20
CA ASN A 388 -7.31 29.06 -9.00
C ASN A 388 -7.36 28.82 -10.51
N SER A 389 -7.54 27.56 -10.96
CA SER A 389 -7.75 27.22 -12.38
C SER A 389 -9.04 27.81 -12.93
N GLN A 390 -10.01 28.14 -12.06
CA GLN A 390 -11.20 28.93 -12.44
C GLN A 390 -10.93 30.44 -12.53
N ARG A 391 -9.88 30.96 -11.88
CA ARG A 391 -9.48 32.37 -11.94
C ARG A 391 -8.52 32.68 -13.10
N HIS A 392 -7.67 31.74 -13.49
CA HIS A 392 -6.69 31.94 -14.57
C HIS A 392 -7.26 31.90 -16.01
N LYS A 393 -8.58 31.74 -16.19
CA LYS A 393 -9.25 32.01 -17.47
C LYS A 393 -9.50 33.50 -17.74
N ALA A 394 -9.19 34.39 -16.80
CA ALA A 394 -9.42 35.82 -16.94
C ALA A 394 -8.29 36.66 -16.34
N VAL A 395 -7.03 36.48 -16.77
CA VAL A 395 -6.02 37.55 -16.88
C VAL A 395 -4.93 37.06 -17.84
N GLY A 396 -4.95 37.58 -19.06
CA GLY A 396 -3.81 37.59 -19.99
C GLY A 396 -2.80 38.68 -19.63
N PRO A 397 -1.61 38.70 -20.26
CA PRO A 397 -0.35 39.00 -19.61
C PRO A 397 0.08 40.47 -19.72
N GLN A 398 0.32 41.12 -18.58
CA GLN A 398 1.07 42.39 -18.48
C GLN A 398 2.22 42.29 -17.47
N ILE A 399 3.07 41.27 -17.57
CA ILE A 399 4.36 41.25 -16.85
C ILE A 399 5.43 40.57 -17.71
N VAL A 400 5.77 41.18 -18.85
CA VAL A 400 7.04 40.94 -19.55
C VAL A 400 7.48 42.26 -20.19
N ALA A 401 7.91 43.24 -19.39
CA ALA A 401 8.40 44.52 -19.89
C ALA A 401 9.48 45.16 -19.01
N ALA A 402 10.29 44.37 -18.30
CA ALA A 402 11.40 44.89 -17.53
C ALA A 402 12.50 43.83 -17.35
N LEU A 403 13.31 43.60 -18.38
CA LEU A 403 14.61 42.93 -18.31
C LEU A 403 15.40 43.15 -19.61
N GLU A 404 15.56 44.43 -20.00
CA GLU A 404 16.56 44.87 -20.98
C GLU A 404 17.36 46.02 -20.36
N SER A 405 18.51 45.72 -19.76
CA SER A 405 19.60 46.69 -19.57
C SER A 405 20.89 45.94 -19.25
N GLY A 406 21.67 45.67 -20.30
CA GLY A 406 23.00 45.11 -20.20
C GLY A 406 24.04 46.14 -19.76
N ALA A 407 25.03 45.70 -18.98
CA ALA A 407 26.28 46.41 -18.76
C ALA A 407 27.44 45.42 -18.52
N ILE A 408 28.55 45.66 -19.21
CA ILE A 408 29.84 44.93 -19.16
C ILE A 408 30.83 45.77 -18.36
N VAL A 409 31.64 45.17 -17.46
CA VAL A 409 32.85 45.80 -16.87
C VAL A 409 33.96 44.73 -16.60
N PRO A 410 35.27 45.04 -16.72
CA PRO A 410 36.37 44.09 -16.99
C PRO A 410 37.19 43.60 -15.79
N VAL A 411 38.06 42.61 -16.08
CA VAL A 411 39.06 41.94 -15.21
C VAL A 411 40.39 42.71 -15.15
N PRO A 412 41.12 42.69 -14.01
CA PRO A 412 42.58 42.91 -14.02
C PRO A 412 43.40 41.74 -13.43
N GLU A 413 44.52 41.44 -14.10
CA GLU A 413 45.64 40.60 -13.67
C GLU A 413 46.56 41.32 -12.66
N THR A 414 47.27 40.60 -11.78
CA THR A 414 48.69 40.89 -11.45
C THR A 414 49.42 39.78 -10.65
N ALA A 415 50.61 39.43 -11.16
CA ALA A 415 51.89 39.09 -10.51
C ALA A 415 51.98 38.57 -9.04
N LYS A 416 51.88 37.26 -8.84
CA LYS A 416 53.00 36.31 -8.54
C LYS A 416 54.26 36.92 -7.79
N LYS A 417 54.73 36.31 -6.66
CA LYS A 417 56.13 36.29 -6.07
C LYS A 417 56.50 34.84 -5.67
N SER A 418 57.76 34.39 -5.84
CA SER A 418 58.21 32.97 -5.72
C SER A 418 59.15 32.81 -4.54
N SER A 419 58.86 31.86 -3.65
CA SER A 419 59.85 31.22 -2.77
C SER A 419 60.05 29.77 -3.21
N ARG A 420 61.30 29.32 -3.22
CA ARG A 420 61.74 28.03 -3.78
C ARG A 420 61.66 26.96 -2.69
N THR A 421 60.74 26.00 -2.82
CA THR A 421 60.69 24.80 -1.96
C THR A 421 61.12 23.58 -2.78
N THR A 422 62.11 22.83 -2.29
CA THR A 422 62.59 21.57 -2.89
C THR A 422 61.80 20.39 -2.33
N TRP A 423 61.34 19.48 -3.19
CA TRP A 423 60.47 18.34 -2.85
C TRP A 423 61.05 17.03 -3.40
N GLU A 424 61.01 15.96 -2.61
CA GLU A 424 61.45 14.60 -2.95
C GLU A 424 60.28 13.71 -3.46
N THR A 425 60.63 12.63 -4.17
CA THR A 425 59.70 11.70 -4.83
C THR A 425 58.91 10.85 -3.80
N PRO A 426 57.57 10.91 -3.78
CA PRO A 426 56.75 10.17 -2.83
C PRO A 426 56.65 8.68 -3.16
N VAL A 427 56.60 7.82 -2.14
CA VAL A 427 56.59 6.35 -2.28
C VAL A 427 55.24 5.74 -1.89
N ARG A 428 54.37 6.49 -1.18
CA ARG A 428 53.05 6.02 -0.70
C ARG A 428 51.90 6.98 -1.04
N SER A 429 50.68 6.43 -1.12
CA SER A 429 49.47 7.16 -1.57
C SER A 429 49.09 8.37 -0.70
N TYR A 430 49.30 8.28 0.62
CA TYR A 430 49.01 9.40 1.54
C TYR A 430 50.06 10.54 1.43
N GLU A 431 51.32 10.22 1.12
CA GLU A 431 52.38 11.23 0.93
C GLU A 431 52.08 12.07 -0.31
N LEU A 432 51.54 11.43 -1.35
CA LEU A 432 51.04 12.10 -2.55
C LEU A 432 49.86 13.02 -2.23
N ALA A 433 48.88 12.58 -1.42
CA ALA A 433 47.75 13.43 -1.01
C ALA A 433 48.21 14.66 -0.20
N ARG A 434 49.22 14.49 0.66
CA ARG A 434 49.83 15.58 1.43
C ARG A 434 50.58 16.57 0.51
N GLN A 435 51.37 16.08 -0.43
CA GLN A 435 52.05 16.91 -1.43
C GLN A 435 51.05 17.66 -2.34
N LEU A 436 49.94 17.02 -2.74
CA LEU A 436 48.88 17.63 -3.55
C LEU A 436 48.13 18.76 -2.82
N SER A 437 47.86 18.60 -1.52
CA SER A 437 47.25 19.65 -0.69
C SER A 437 48.15 20.89 -0.57
N THR A 438 49.47 20.68 -0.51
CA THR A 438 50.49 21.73 -0.41
C THR A 438 50.69 22.46 -1.74
N ILE A 439 50.43 21.81 -2.88
CA ILE A 439 50.54 22.43 -4.21
C ILE A 439 49.30 23.26 -4.55
N ARG A 440 48.10 22.86 -4.09
CA ARG A 440 46.87 23.67 -4.25
C ARG A 440 46.96 25.02 -3.52
N SER A 441 47.74 25.09 -2.44
CA SER A 441 47.96 26.32 -1.66
C SER A 441 49.13 27.18 -2.17
N GLN A 442 49.99 26.69 -3.07
CA GLN A 442 51.14 27.43 -3.61
C GLN A 442 50.84 28.04 -4.99
N SER A 443 50.94 29.38 -5.09
CA SER A 443 50.59 30.16 -6.29
C SER A 443 51.65 30.19 -7.41
N ARG A 444 52.82 29.58 -7.22
CA ARG A 444 53.91 29.54 -8.21
C ARG A 444 54.59 28.17 -8.30
N VAL A 445 54.07 27.30 -9.16
CA VAL A 445 54.78 26.09 -9.64
C VAL A 445 55.15 26.26 -11.11
N SER A 446 56.34 25.79 -11.52
CA SER A 446 56.78 25.93 -12.92
C SER A 446 55.86 25.17 -13.89
N PRO A 447 55.59 25.69 -15.10
CA PRO A 447 54.65 25.08 -16.06
C PRO A 447 54.97 23.62 -16.40
N THR A 448 56.26 23.29 -16.50
CA THR A 448 56.75 21.93 -16.83
C THR A 448 56.45 20.93 -15.71
N ARG A 449 56.58 21.34 -14.44
CA ARG A 449 56.28 20.47 -13.27
C ARG A 449 54.78 20.26 -13.09
N ARG A 450 53.97 21.28 -13.37
CA ARG A 450 52.50 21.16 -13.38
C ARG A 450 52.04 20.20 -14.48
N SER A 451 52.65 20.26 -15.66
CA SER A 451 52.35 19.36 -16.78
C SER A 451 52.68 17.90 -16.46
N TYR A 452 53.82 17.62 -15.83
CA TYR A 452 54.18 16.26 -15.40
C TYR A 452 53.21 15.69 -14.36
N HIS A 453 52.81 16.48 -13.35
CA HIS A 453 51.83 16.04 -12.35
C HIS A 453 50.43 15.82 -12.93
N LEU A 454 50.00 16.68 -13.86
CA LEU A 454 48.73 16.48 -14.56
C LEU A 454 48.75 15.21 -15.42
N LYS A 455 49.90 14.86 -16.01
CA LYS A 455 50.06 13.59 -16.73
C LYS A 455 49.98 12.38 -15.79
N LEU A 456 50.57 12.47 -14.59
CA LEU A 456 50.44 11.42 -13.58
C LEU A 456 49.01 11.26 -13.08
N ILE A 457 48.31 12.37 -12.80
CA ILE A 457 46.89 12.35 -12.41
C ILE A 457 46.06 11.70 -13.51
N ARG A 458 46.21 12.12 -14.76
CA ARG A 458 45.49 11.52 -15.89
C ARG A 458 45.79 10.04 -16.06
N ALA A 459 47.05 9.61 -15.91
CA ALA A 459 47.42 8.21 -16.02
C ALA A 459 46.81 7.36 -14.88
N TRP A 460 46.67 7.92 -13.68
CA TRP A 460 46.00 7.28 -12.55
C TRP A 460 44.48 7.24 -12.71
N GLU A 461 43.86 8.35 -13.08
CA GLU A 461 42.43 8.41 -13.43
C GLU A 461 42.10 7.39 -14.52
N GLN A 462 42.98 7.23 -15.50
CA GLN A 462 42.83 6.23 -16.56
C GLN A 462 42.95 4.80 -16.03
N LYS A 463 43.87 4.53 -15.09
CA LYS A 463 43.96 3.21 -14.43
C LYS A 463 42.76 2.91 -13.53
N GLU A 464 42.27 3.86 -12.75
CA GLU A 464 41.04 3.70 -11.95
C GLU A 464 39.83 3.45 -12.85
N PHE A 465 39.72 4.21 -13.94
CA PHE A 465 38.69 3.99 -14.95
C PHE A 465 38.77 2.60 -15.56
N ASP A 466 39.97 2.13 -15.93
CA ASP A 466 40.18 0.79 -16.46
C ASP A 466 39.85 -0.31 -15.44
N SER A 467 40.12 -0.08 -14.15
CA SER A 467 39.75 -1.00 -13.07
C SER A 467 38.24 -1.12 -12.95
N VAL A 468 37.54 0.02 -12.82
CA VAL A 468 36.07 0.05 -12.74
C VAL A 468 35.43 -0.55 -14.00
N ARG A 469 36.03 -0.33 -15.18
CA ARG A 469 35.57 -0.93 -16.44
C ARG A 469 35.72 -2.45 -16.42
N LYS A 470 36.84 -2.96 -15.93
CA LYS A 470 37.08 -4.42 -15.79
C LYS A 470 36.16 -5.05 -14.76
N ASP A 471 35.95 -4.42 -13.61
CA ASP A 471 35.02 -4.92 -12.58
C ASP A 471 33.59 -5.00 -13.12
N ARG A 472 33.18 -3.99 -13.90
CA ARG A 472 31.89 -4.01 -14.60
C ARG A 472 31.81 -5.11 -15.65
N GLN A 473 32.90 -5.38 -16.36
CA GLN A 473 32.97 -6.43 -17.37
C GLN A 473 32.94 -7.83 -16.74
N ILE A 474 33.57 -8.01 -15.57
CA ILE A 474 33.49 -9.22 -14.75
C ILE A 474 32.04 -9.44 -14.30
N ALA A 475 31.37 -8.43 -13.73
CA ALA A 475 29.97 -8.54 -13.33
C ALA A 475 29.03 -8.89 -14.50
N ILE A 476 29.29 -8.36 -15.70
CA ILE A 476 28.55 -8.70 -16.92
C ILE A 476 28.82 -10.15 -17.34
N LEU A 477 30.07 -10.61 -17.30
CA LEU A 477 30.44 -11.97 -17.67
C LEU A 477 29.89 -12.99 -16.66
N GLU A 478 29.92 -12.70 -15.37
CA GLU A 478 29.30 -13.50 -14.31
C GLU A 478 27.79 -13.62 -14.51
N ALA A 479 27.11 -12.53 -14.85
CA ALA A 479 25.69 -12.57 -15.14
C ALA A 479 25.35 -13.31 -16.44
N LYS A 480 26.21 -13.23 -17.47
CA LYS A 480 26.08 -14.03 -18.70
C LYS A 480 26.32 -15.51 -18.44
N LEU A 481 27.28 -15.85 -17.59
CA LEU A 481 27.55 -17.23 -17.16
C LEU A 481 26.36 -17.80 -16.40
N GLU A 482 25.77 -17.02 -15.49
CA GLU A 482 24.58 -17.42 -14.74
C GLU A 482 23.34 -17.53 -15.63
N ALA A 483 23.19 -16.65 -16.62
CA ALA A 483 22.11 -16.73 -17.62
C ALA A 483 22.29 -17.89 -18.61
N ALA A 484 23.52 -18.33 -18.85
CA ALA A 484 23.86 -19.47 -19.71
C ALA A 484 23.77 -20.82 -18.99
N ARG A 485 23.64 -20.83 -17.65
CA ARG A 485 23.31 -22.05 -16.90
C ARG A 485 21.86 -22.44 -17.22
N PRO A 486 21.58 -23.68 -17.63
CA PRO A 486 20.21 -24.11 -17.88
C PRO A 486 19.43 -24.15 -16.57
N VAL A 487 18.64 -23.10 -16.30
CA VAL A 487 17.74 -23.06 -15.14
C VAL A 487 16.44 -23.75 -15.54
N ARG A 488 16.21 -24.94 -14.98
CA ARG A 488 14.97 -25.70 -15.16
C ARG A 488 13.83 -24.97 -14.44
N ARG A 489 12.79 -24.58 -15.18
CA ARG A 489 11.63 -23.85 -14.64
C ARG A 489 10.83 -24.78 -13.73
N ARG A 490 10.62 -24.40 -12.47
CA ARG A 490 9.75 -25.13 -11.55
C ARG A 490 8.81 -24.18 -10.84
N LYS A 491 7.53 -24.56 -10.84
CA LYS A 491 6.50 -23.93 -10.02
C LYS A 491 6.87 -24.12 -8.55
N VAL A 492 6.82 -23.04 -7.77
CA VAL A 492 6.98 -23.14 -6.31
C VAL A 492 5.77 -23.90 -5.76
N GLN A 493 6.03 -25.00 -5.06
CA GLN A 493 4.96 -25.73 -4.40
C GLN A 493 4.57 -24.98 -3.13
N MET A 494 3.31 -24.53 -3.10
CA MET A 494 2.72 -23.85 -1.95
C MET A 494 2.15 -24.88 -0.98
N ASP A 495 2.17 -24.58 0.31
CA ASP A 495 1.34 -25.32 1.27
C ASP A 495 -0.12 -25.25 0.80
N PRO A 496 -0.84 -26.39 0.64
CA PRO A 496 -2.25 -26.40 0.28
C PRO A 496 -3.16 -25.55 1.18
N ASN A 497 -2.71 -25.21 2.39
CA ASN A 497 -3.43 -24.40 3.36
C ASN A 497 -3.06 -22.91 3.34
N GLU A 498 -1.99 -22.52 2.63
CA GLU A 498 -1.58 -21.12 2.52
C GLU A 498 -1.97 -20.52 1.17
N ALA A 499 -2.47 -19.28 1.21
CA ALA A 499 -2.89 -18.56 0.01
C ALA A 499 -1.74 -17.83 -0.71
N PHE A 500 -0.60 -17.64 -0.04
CA PHE A 500 0.56 -16.95 -0.58
C PHE A 500 1.83 -17.74 -0.39
N VAL A 501 2.75 -17.59 -1.35
CA VAL A 501 4.08 -18.19 -1.28
C VAL A 501 4.92 -17.43 -0.27
N ASP A 502 5.57 -18.15 0.63
CA ASP A 502 6.62 -17.63 1.50
C ASP A 502 8.00 -17.97 0.95
N ILE A 503 9.03 -17.33 1.46
CA ILE A 503 10.42 -17.61 1.08
C ILE A 503 10.83 -19.05 1.40
N ARG A 504 10.25 -19.64 2.45
CA ARG A 504 10.49 -21.03 2.86
C ARG A 504 10.03 -22.02 1.78
N ASP A 505 8.95 -21.74 1.08
CA ASP A 505 8.46 -22.56 -0.03
C ASP A 505 9.44 -22.51 -1.22
N VAL A 506 10.02 -21.32 -1.46
CA VAL A 506 11.05 -21.13 -2.48
C VAL A 506 12.33 -21.87 -2.11
N GLU A 507 12.75 -21.83 -0.86
CA GLU A 507 13.90 -22.57 -0.33
C GLU A 507 13.70 -24.09 -0.45
N LEU A 508 12.53 -24.60 -0.06
CA LEU A 508 12.19 -26.02 -0.17
C LEU A 508 12.22 -26.45 -1.64
N THR A 509 11.66 -25.64 -2.54
CA THR A 509 11.69 -25.91 -3.99
C THR A 509 13.14 -25.91 -4.52
N ASN A 510 14.01 -25.02 -4.01
CA ASN A 510 15.44 -25.02 -4.35
C ASN A 510 16.14 -26.31 -3.92
N LEU A 511 15.86 -26.81 -2.70
CA LEU A 511 16.46 -28.03 -2.16
C LEU A 511 16.03 -29.26 -2.95
N ILE A 512 14.72 -29.42 -3.22
CA ILE A 512 14.21 -30.55 -4.01
C ILE A 512 14.83 -30.58 -5.42
N ASN A 513 15.13 -29.41 -6.00
CA ASN A 513 15.82 -29.33 -7.29
C ASN A 513 17.29 -29.76 -7.25
N GLN A 514 17.96 -29.63 -6.10
CA GLN A 514 19.31 -30.14 -5.92
C GLN A 514 19.33 -31.67 -5.76
N GLU A 515 18.26 -32.24 -5.21
CA GLU A 515 18.19 -33.68 -4.88
C GLU A 515 17.52 -34.56 -5.96
N MET A 516 16.59 -34.04 -6.77
CA MET A 516 15.90 -34.83 -7.82
C MET A 516 15.86 -34.12 -9.18
N PRO A 517 16.68 -34.52 -10.17
CA PRO A 517 16.53 -34.06 -11.54
C PRO A 517 15.29 -34.70 -12.20
N LEU A 518 14.46 -33.88 -12.87
CA LEU A 518 13.26 -34.31 -13.62
C LEU A 518 13.51 -35.56 -14.48
N THR A 519 12.66 -36.58 -14.32
CA THR A 519 12.44 -37.66 -15.28
C THR A 519 11.66 -37.13 -16.49
N SER A 520 11.87 -37.72 -17.66
CA SER A 520 11.45 -37.27 -18.99
C SER A 520 9.93 -37.14 -19.26
N GLU A 521 9.07 -37.18 -18.24
CA GLU A 521 7.61 -37.19 -18.39
C GLU A 521 6.90 -35.88 -18.00
N GLU A 522 7.62 -34.86 -17.52
CA GLU A 522 7.03 -33.55 -17.21
C GLU A 522 7.64 -32.44 -18.09
N LEU A 523 7.27 -32.41 -19.37
CA LEU A 523 7.48 -31.25 -20.25
C LEU A 523 6.32 -30.27 -20.08
N PRO A 524 6.58 -28.96 -19.90
CA PRO A 524 5.51 -27.96 -19.84
C PRO A 524 4.91 -27.71 -21.23
N GLU A 525 3.58 -27.57 -21.29
CA GLU A 525 2.82 -27.15 -22.46
C GLU A 525 3.36 -25.82 -23.02
N GLU A 526 3.53 -25.77 -24.35
CA GLU A 526 3.95 -24.60 -25.10
C GLU A 526 2.96 -23.43 -24.88
N GLU A 527 3.47 -22.24 -24.56
CA GLU A 527 2.65 -21.02 -24.62
C GLU A 527 2.38 -20.68 -26.08
N ASP A 528 1.08 -20.59 -26.44
CA ASP A 528 0.59 -20.04 -27.70
C ASP A 528 1.28 -18.69 -28.01
N SER A 529 2.22 -18.73 -28.95
CA SER A 529 2.80 -17.56 -29.59
C SER A 529 1.77 -16.97 -30.56
N ASN A 530 0.82 -16.18 -30.06
CA ASN A 530 0.12 -15.22 -30.90
C ASN A 530 0.98 -13.96 -31.08
N ASP A 531 2.16 -14.14 -31.69
CA ASP A 531 2.88 -13.07 -32.35
C ASP A 531 2.34 -13.01 -33.78
N VAL A 532 1.36 -12.12 -34.01
CA VAL A 532 1.01 -11.67 -35.36
C VAL A 532 2.20 -10.87 -35.87
N LEU A 533 3.11 -11.56 -36.55
CA LEU A 533 4.12 -10.96 -37.41
C LEU A 533 3.39 -10.37 -38.62
N ASP A 534 3.15 -9.05 -38.60
CA ASP A 534 2.90 -8.28 -39.82
C ASP A 534 4.19 -8.30 -40.65
N CYS A 535 4.28 -9.28 -41.55
CA CYS A 535 5.30 -9.34 -42.60
C CYS A 535 5.01 -8.24 -43.63
N ILE A 536 5.87 -7.23 -43.71
CA ILE A 536 5.91 -6.31 -44.85
C ILE A 536 6.66 -7.02 -45.98
N GLU A 537 5.93 -7.50 -46.99
CA GLU A 537 6.50 -7.89 -48.28
C GLU A 537 6.97 -6.64 -49.03
N VAL A 538 8.28 -6.52 -49.23
CA VAL A 538 8.84 -5.55 -50.18
C VAL A 538 8.83 -6.22 -51.55
N VAL A 539 7.84 -5.89 -52.37
CA VAL A 539 7.81 -6.26 -53.79
C VAL A 539 8.77 -5.33 -54.53
N HIS A 540 9.86 -5.89 -55.05
CA HIS A 540 10.65 -5.25 -56.09
C HIS A 540 9.87 -5.32 -57.40
N ILE A 541 9.59 -4.15 -57.98
CA ILE A 541 9.15 -4.01 -59.37
C ILE A 541 10.39 -3.58 -60.15
N ASP A 542 10.83 -4.44 -61.07
CA ASP A 542 11.82 -4.14 -62.11
C ASP A 542 11.24 -3.19 -63.18
#